data_AF-A0AA40FYN3-F1
#
_entry.id   AF-A0AA40FYN3-F1
#
_cell.length_a   1.000
_cell.length_b   1.000
_cell.length_c   1.000
_cell.angle_alpha   90.00
_cell.angle_beta   90.00
_cell.angle_gamma   90.00
#
_symmetry.space_group_name_H-M   'P 1'
#
loop_
_entity.id
_entity.type
_entity.pdbx_description
1 polymer ?
#
loop_
_entity_poly.entity_id
_entity_poly.type
_entity_poly.pdbx_seq_one_letter_code
_entity_poly.pdbx_strand_id
1 'polypeptide(L)'
;MTSEAETSYRNLCSLETLRSGSKGFFRDFSENAIRVVGEQWIGKVFGRLTSDEDRVRVVFTDVKVRDTVLETLNRTEILYRGKDASVSRAKRLEGFEAAAAGRHRDALLLFGQAVLRAPPPGKCDAIDRGFGLPLALLGRAETFLALNQHQLALQDLSFVEEMDRHLPNELR
;
A
#
# COMPACT_ATOMS: atom_id res chain seq x y z
N MET A 1 -5.64 -18.33 -13.43
CA MET A 1 -4.29 -17.83 -13.75
C MET A 1 -4.30 -16.32 -13.60
N THR A 2 -3.36 -15.73 -12.86
CA THR A 2 -3.12 -14.29 -12.80
C THR A 2 -2.58 -14.03 -14.18
N SER A 3 -3.18 -13.10 -14.91
CA SER A 3 -2.71 -12.85 -16.26
C SER A 3 -1.21 -12.58 -16.18
N GLU A 4 -0.47 -13.09 -17.15
CA GLU A 4 0.96 -12.84 -17.26
C GLU A 4 1.24 -11.32 -17.18
N ALA A 5 0.30 -10.51 -17.69
CA ALA A 5 0.27 -9.07 -17.60
C ALA A 5 0.16 -8.51 -16.17
N GLU A 6 -0.65 -9.07 -15.26
CA GLU A 6 -0.74 -8.60 -13.86
C GLU A 6 0.49 -8.97 -13.04
N THR A 7 1.01 -10.18 -13.26
CA THR A 7 2.25 -10.63 -12.61
C THR A 7 3.43 -9.81 -13.14
N SER A 8 3.46 -9.53 -14.44
CA SER A 8 4.44 -8.66 -15.08
C SER A 8 4.31 -7.21 -14.61
N TYR A 9 3.09 -6.66 -14.49
CA TYR A 9 2.85 -5.30 -14.00
C TYR A 9 3.26 -5.14 -12.53
N ARG A 10 2.90 -6.09 -11.66
CA ARG A 10 3.31 -6.09 -10.25
C ARG A 10 4.82 -6.24 -10.12
N ASN A 11 5.42 -7.14 -10.88
CA ASN A 11 6.87 -7.32 -10.88
C ASN A 11 7.56 -6.06 -11.42
N LEU A 12 7.06 -5.43 -12.49
CA LEU A 12 7.56 -4.18 -13.06
C LEU A 12 7.44 -3.03 -12.04
N CYS A 13 6.29 -2.84 -11.40
CA CYS A 13 6.12 -1.82 -10.38
C CYS A 13 7.02 -2.06 -9.16
N SER A 14 7.17 -3.31 -8.70
CA SER A 14 8.14 -3.66 -7.67
C SER A 14 9.58 -3.50 -8.15
N LEU A 15 9.88 -3.74 -9.42
CA LEU A 15 11.22 -3.62 -10.00
C LEU A 15 11.67 -2.16 -10.15
N GLU A 16 10.76 -1.32 -10.62
CA GLU A 16 10.99 0.10 -10.89
C GLU A 16 10.91 0.94 -9.60
N THR A 17 10.10 0.52 -8.61
CA THR A 17 9.98 1.20 -7.32
C THR A 17 11.00 0.71 -6.29
N LEU A 18 11.29 -0.60 -6.25
CA LEU A 18 12.25 -1.20 -5.33
C LEU A 18 13.46 -1.73 -6.09
N ARG A 19 14.62 -1.37 -5.55
CA ARG A 19 16.00 -1.66 -5.94
C ARG A 19 16.27 -3.12 -6.34
N SER A 20 15.73 -3.61 -7.46
CA SER A 20 15.89 -5.01 -7.87
C SER A 20 16.66 -5.19 -9.18
N GLY A 21 17.29 -4.13 -9.70
CA GLY A 21 18.19 -4.22 -10.86
C GLY A 21 19.13 -3.02 -11.06
N SER A 22 19.45 -2.75 -12.33
CA SER A 22 20.35 -1.67 -12.79
C SER A 22 19.69 -0.29 -12.90
N LYS A 23 18.37 -0.19 -12.71
CA LYS A 23 17.55 1.03 -12.79
C LYS A 23 16.46 1.01 -11.71
N GLY A 24 15.91 2.18 -11.38
CA GLY A 24 14.74 2.29 -10.50
C GLY A 24 14.74 3.57 -9.67
N PHE A 25 13.57 4.04 -9.26
CA PHE A 25 13.38 5.38 -8.67
C PHE A 25 14.36 5.68 -7.53
N PHE A 26 14.45 4.83 -6.50
CA PHE A 26 15.37 5.09 -5.37
C PHE A 26 16.84 5.02 -5.75
N ARG A 27 17.20 4.17 -6.73
CA ARG A 27 18.57 4.07 -7.23
C ARG A 27 18.94 5.36 -7.96
N ASP A 28 18.15 5.73 -8.97
CA ASP A 28 18.38 6.92 -9.79
C ASP A 28 18.35 8.18 -8.92
N PHE A 29 17.45 8.22 -7.94
CA PHE A 29 17.38 9.28 -6.94
C PHE A 29 18.67 9.37 -6.10
N SER A 30 19.13 8.24 -5.55
CA SER A 30 20.37 8.21 -4.75
C SER A 30 21.62 8.53 -5.57
N GLU A 31 21.71 8.03 -6.82
CA GLU A 31 22.82 8.32 -7.73
C GLU A 31 22.85 9.80 -8.11
N ASN A 32 21.69 10.41 -8.36
CA ASN A 32 21.59 11.85 -8.60
C ASN A 32 22.04 12.66 -7.38
N ALA A 33 21.60 12.29 -6.17
CA ALA A 33 22.02 12.94 -4.93
C ALA A 33 23.55 12.82 -4.71
N ILE A 34 24.13 11.64 -4.93
CA ILE A 34 25.58 11.39 -4.85
C ILE A 34 26.34 12.26 -5.85
N ARG A 35 25.86 12.36 -7.09
CA ARG A 35 26.48 13.18 -8.13
C ARG A 35 26.52 14.67 -7.77
N VAL A 36 25.48 15.19 -7.12
CA VAL A 36 25.41 16.61 -6.73
C VAL A 36 26.39 16.94 -5.60
N VAL A 37 26.51 16.06 -4.60
CA VAL A 37 27.38 16.32 -3.42
C VAL A 37 28.84 15.96 -3.65
N GLY A 38 29.09 14.96 -4.52
CA GLY A 38 30.40 14.40 -4.82
C GLY A 38 31.00 13.52 -3.70
N GLU A 39 31.96 12.68 -4.09
CA GLU A 39 32.64 11.70 -3.22
C GLU A 39 33.27 12.32 -1.97
N GLN A 40 33.76 13.56 -2.06
CA GLN A 40 34.37 14.23 -0.92
C GLN A 40 33.37 14.52 0.20
N TRP A 41 32.14 14.92 -0.15
CA TRP A 41 31.10 15.16 0.86
C TRP A 41 30.60 13.83 1.44
N ILE A 42 30.44 12.80 0.61
CA ILE A 42 30.10 11.45 1.06
C ILE A 42 31.12 10.94 2.08
N GLY A 43 32.41 10.99 1.77
CA GLY A 43 33.45 10.46 2.67
C GLY A 43 33.70 11.31 3.92
N LYS A 44 33.64 12.65 3.82
CA LYS A 44 34.05 13.55 4.91
C LYS A 44 32.90 14.07 5.76
N VAL A 45 31.67 14.06 5.25
CA VAL A 45 30.48 14.54 5.95
C VAL A 45 29.56 13.36 6.25
N PHE A 46 28.95 12.77 5.24
CA PHE A 46 27.92 11.72 5.43
C PHE A 46 28.49 10.45 6.09
N GLY A 47 29.64 9.97 5.62
CA GLY A 47 30.29 8.75 6.09
C GLY A 47 30.88 8.84 7.51
N ARG A 48 31.00 10.05 8.07
CA ARG A 48 31.43 10.26 9.47
C ARG A 48 30.29 10.21 10.47
N LEU A 49 29.05 10.19 10.00
CA LEU A 49 27.86 10.13 10.84
C LEU A 49 27.59 8.69 11.28
N THR A 50 27.34 8.53 12.59
CA THR A 50 27.18 7.24 13.25
C THR A 50 25.72 6.84 13.45
N SER A 51 24.80 7.80 13.52
CA SER A 51 23.37 7.54 13.67
C SER A 51 22.61 7.78 12.36
N ASP A 52 21.56 6.99 12.14
CA ASP A 52 20.68 7.18 10.99
C ASP A 52 19.88 8.48 11.10
N GLU A 53 19.57 8.92 12.31
CA GLU A 53 18.91 10.22 12.54
C GLU A 53 19.78 11.38 12.05
N ASP A 54 21.08 11.39 12.37
CA ASP A 54 22.00 12.43 11.91
C ASP A 54 22.20 12.36 10.39
N ARG A 55 22.23 11.16 9.80
CA ARG A 55 22.31 10.97 8.35
C ARG A 55 21.08 11.53 7.63
N VAL A 56 19.89 11.26 8.15
CA VAL A 56 18.66 11.85 7.61
C VAL A 56 18.72 13.37 7.77
N ARG A 57 19.06 13.86 8.96
CA ARG A 57 19.13 15.30 9.25
C ARG A 57 20.09 16.04 8.32
N VAL A 58 21.29 15.50 8.07
CA VAL A 58 22.27 16.17 7.20
C VAL A 58 21.78 16.25 5.75
N VAL A 59 21.07 15.22 5.28
CA VAL A 59 20.50 15.19 3.92
C VAL A 59 19.41 16.24 3.74
N PHE A 60 18.67 16.58 4.79
CA PHE A 60 17.61 17.60 4.73
C PHE A 60 18.06 19.00 5.15
N THR A 61 19.30 19.18 5.64
CA THR A 61 19.78 20.49 6.12
C THR A 61 21.00 21.02 5.36
N ASP A 62 21.86 20.16 4.80
CA ASP A 62 23.03 20.61 4.05
C ASP A 62 22.62 21.21 2.70
N VAL A 63 23.02 22.46 2.48
CA VAL A 63 22.67 23.26 1.30
C VAL A 63 23.10 22.63 -0.03
N LYS A 64 24.09 21.73 -0.03
CA LYS A 64 24.54 21.05 -1.25
C LYS A 64 23.58 19.97 -1.73
N VAL A 65 22.88 19.31 -0.82
CA VAL A 65 22.07 18.11 -1.14
C VAL A 65 20.57 18.33 -0.95
N ARG A 66 20.21 19.19 0.01
CA ARG A 66 18.84 19.44 0.43
C ARG A 66 17.94 19.78 -0.75
N ASP A 67 18.36 20.72 -1.60
CA ASP A 67 17.48 21.23 -2.66
C ASP A 67 17.22 20.15 -3.72
N THR A 68 18.21 19.35 -4.08
CA THR A 68 18.05 18.20 -5.00
C THR A 68 17.13 17.12 -4.42
N VAL A 69 17.29 16.83 -3.13
CA VAL A 69 16.47 15.85 -2.41
C VAL A 69 15.03 16.33 -2.31
N LEU A 70 14.82 17.57 -1.85
CA LEU A 70 13.49 18.16 -1.70
C LEU A 70 12.81 18.39 -3.04
N GLU A 71 13.51 18.78 -4.11
CA GLU A 71 12.89 18.92 -5.43
C GLU A 71 12.28 17.59 -5.91
N THR A 72 12.99 16.49 -5.68
CA THR A 72 12.50 15.16 -6.08
C THR A 72 11.36 14.70 -5.17
N LEU A 73 11.52 14.82 -3.85
CA LEU A 73 10.52 14.37 -2.88
C LEU A 73 9.27 15.27 -2.84
N ASN A 74 9.39 16.58 -3.09
CA ASN A 74 8.24 17.47 -3.18
C ASN A 74 7.40 17.24 -4.45
N ARG A 75 7.98 16.58 -5.46
CA ARG A 75 7.25 16.12 -6.65
C ARG A 75 6.63 14.74 -6.45
N THR A 76 6.89 14.06 -5.33
CA THR A 76 6.18 12.84 -4.98
C THR A 76 4.86 13.20 -4.31
N GLU A 77 3.75 12.94 -4.99
CA GLU A 77 2.45 12.98 -4.34
C GLU A 77 2.29 11.74 -3.46
N ILE A 78 1.75 11.94 -2.27
CA ILE A 78 1.24 10.81 -1.49
C ILE A 78 0.16 10.17 -2.37
N LEU A 79 0.36 8.91 -2.74
CA LEU A 79 -0.66 8.08 -3.39
C LEU A 79 -1.75 7.71 -2.37
N TYR A 80 -2.27 8.72 -1.65
CA TYR A 80 -3.39 8.60 -0.74
C TYR A 80 -4.64 8.49 -1.60
N ARG A 81 -4.88 7.28 -2.11
CA ARG A 81 -6.24 6.90 -2.47
C ARG A 81 -7.03 6.91 -1.16
N GLY A 82 -7.55 8.08 -0.77
CA GLY A 82 -8.30 8.29 0.47
C GLY A 82 -9.42 7.29 0.67
N LYS A 83 -9.86 7.14 1.92
CA LYS A 83 -10.96 6.25 2.23
C LYS A 83 -12.26 6.80 1.65
N ASP A 84 -13.02 5.95 1.00
CA ASP A 84 -14.23 6.27 0.27
C ASP A 84 -15.17 5.07 0.34
N ALA A 85 -16.22 5.21 1.16
CA ALA A 85 -17.19 4.14 1.40
C ALA A 85 -17.97 3.77 0.12
N SER A 86 -18.25 4.73 -0.76
CA SER A 86 -18.97 4.50 -2.01
C SER A 86 -18.13 3.68 -2.98
N VAL A 87 -16.85 4.04 -3.17
CA VAL A 87 -15.92 3.28 -4.00
C VAL A 87 -15.68 1.89 -3.42
N SER A 88 -15.50 1.79 -2.10
CA SER A 88 -15.35 0.49 -1.43
C SER A 88 -16.55 -0.41 -1.69
N ARG A 89 -17.78 0.10 -1.49
CA ARG A 89 -19.02 -0.64 -1.77
C ARG A 89 -19.12 -1.08 -3.22
N ALA A 90 -18.86 -0.19 -4.18
CA ALA A 90 -18.88 -0.53 -5.61
C ALA A 90 -17.93 -1.69 -5.93
N LYS A 91 -16.70 -1.64 -5.40
CA LYS A 91 -15.72 -2.72 -5.60
C LYS A 91 -16.09 -4.02 -4.90
N ARG A 92 -16.76 -3.99 -3.75
CA ARG A 92 -17.31 -5.22 -3.14
C ARG A 92 -18.38 -5.85 -4.03
N LEU A 93 -19.31 -5.05 -4.57
CA LEU A 93 -20.38 -5.56 -5.44
C LEU A 93 -19.81 -6.19 -6.72
N GLU A 94 -18.89 -5.50 -7.41
CA GLU A 94 -18.16 -6.08 -8.55
C GLU A 94 -17.41 -7.36 -8.14
N GLY A 95 -16.82 -7.38 -6.94
CA GLY A 95 -16.11 -8.55 -6.39
C GLY A 95 -17.02 -9.76 -6.18
N PHE A 96 -18.23 -9.55 -5.64
CA PHE A 96 -19.23 -10.60 -5.48
C PHE A 96 -19.70 -11.15 -6.84
N GLU A 97 -19.93 -10.29 -7.82
CA GLU A 97 -20.28 -10.71 -9.19
C GLU A 97 -19.17 -11.56 -9.82
N ALA A 98 -17.91 -11.16 -9.66
CA ALA A 98 -16.77 -11.93 -10.13
C ALA A 98 -16.64 -13.28 -9.41
N ALA A 99 -16.82 -13.31 -8.08
CA ALA A 99 -16.77 -14.53 -7.28
C ALA A 99 -17.88 -15.51 -7.67
N ALA A 100 -19.11 -15.04 -7.85
CA ALA A 100 -20.24 -15.85 -8.29
C ALA A 100 -20.03 -16.44 -9.69
N ALA A 101 -19.30 -15.72 -10.55
CA ALA A 101 -18.90 -16.20 -11.88
C ALA A 101 -17.67 -17.15 -11.86
N GLY A 102 -17.16 -17.54 -10.67
CA GLY A 102 -15.96 -18.37 -10.54
C GLY A 102 -14.64 -17.66 -10.91
N ARG A 103 -14.69 -16.34 -11.16
CA ARG A 103 -13.52 -15.51 -11.48
C ARG A 103 -12.82 -15.05 -10.21
N HIS A 104 -12.33 -16.01 -9.43
CA HIS A 104 -11.82 -15.76 -8.08
C HIS A 104 -10.59 -14.83 -8.04
N ARG A 105 -9.75 -14.79 -9.08
CA ARG A 105 -8.61 -13.86 -9.13
C ARG A 105 -9.05 -12.41 -9.32
N ASP A 106 -10.02 -12.18 -10.20
CA ASP A 106 -10.65 -10.87 -10.40
C ASP A 106 -11.36 -10.43 -9.11
N ALA A 107 -12.09 -11.34 -8.47
CA ALA A 107 -12.74 -11.09 -7.19
C ALA A 107 -11.74 -10.66 -6.11
N LEU A 108 -10.59 -11.34 -5.98
CA LEU A 108 -9.54 -10.94 -5.04
C LEU A 108 -9.01 -9.52 -5.30
N LEU A 109 -8.80 -9.15 -6.57
CA LEU A 109 -8.36 -7.80 -6.93
C LEU A 109 -9.41 -6.76 -6.48
N LEU A 110 -10.68 -7.03 -6.77
CA LEU A 110 -11.80 -6.14 -6.45
C LEU A 110 -12.00 -6.01 -4.93
N PHE A 111 -11.98 -7.11 -4.19
CA PHE A 111 -12.04 -7.05 -2.73
C PHE A 111 -10.80 -6.39 -2.12
N GLY A 112 -9.61 -6.58 -2.69
CA GLY A 112 -8.40 -5.86 -2.28
C GLY A 112 -8.53 -4.34 -2.45
N GLN A 113 -9.10 -3.90 -3.58
CA GLN A 113 -9.42 -2.49 -3.79
C GLN A 113 -10.48 -1.98 -2.82
N ALA A 114 -11.50 -2.80 -2.52
CA ALA A 114 -12.52 -2.47 -1.53
C ALA A 114 -11.93 -2.27 -0.13
N VAL A 115 -11.04 -3.16 0.33
CA VAL A 115 -10.32 -3.03 1.61
C VAL A 115 -9.45 -1.77 1.63
N LEU A 116 -8.71 -1.50 0.56
CA LEU A 116 -7.87 -0.31 0.46
C LEU A 116 -8.68 0.99 0.59
N ARG A 117 -9.88 1.02 0.00
CA ARG A 117 -10.77 2.19 -0.01
C ARG A 117 -11.72 2.27 1.18
N ALA A 118 -11.95 1.20 1.92
CA ALA A 118 -12.91 1.21 3.03
C ALA A 118 -12.45 2.14 4.17
N PRO A 119 -13.31 3.05 4.65
CA PRO A 119 -13.08 3.76 5.91
C PRO A 119 -13.03 2.79 7.09
N PRO A 120 -12.36 3.16 8.20
CA PRO A 120 -12.45 2.42 9.45
C PRO A 120 -13.91 2.27 9.92
N PRO A 121 -14.25 1.21 10.69
CA PRO A 121 -15.59 1.02 11.22
C PRO A 121 -16.12 2.25 11.97
N GLY A 122 -17.41 2.56 11.79
CA GLY A 122 -18.06 3.71 12.44
C GLY A 122 -17.66 5.10 11.91
N LYS A 123 -16.77 5.19 10.91
CA LYS A 123 -16.40 6.49 10.30
C LYS A 123 -17.39 6.98 9.26
N CYS A 124 -18.20 6.10 8.69
CA CYS A 124 -19.20 6.43 7.68
C CYS A 124 -20.42 5.52 7.84
N ASP A 125 -21.36 5.92 8.69
CA ASP A 125 -22.54 5.09 8.98
C ASP A 125 -23.61 5.15 7.88
N ALA A 126 -23.54 6.17 7.01
CA ALA A 126 -24.45 6.35 5.88
C ALA A 126 -24.38 5.21 4.85
N ILE A 127 -23.25 4.50 4.78
CA ILE A 127 -23.04 3.37 3.88
C ILE A 127 -22.72 2.13 4.69
N ASP A 128 -23.48 1.06 4.45
CA ASP A 128 -23.32 -0.23 5.10
C ASP A 128 -23.27 -0.13 6.64
N ARG A 129 -23.90 0.89 7.24
CA ARG A 129 -23.88 1.16 8.69
C ARG A 129 -22.47 1.22 9.28
N GLY A 130 -21.48 1.67 8.51
CA GLY A 130 -20.09 1.74 8.94
C GLY A 130 -19.33 0.41 8.83
N PHE A 131 -19.93 -0.65 8.29
CA PHE A 131 -19.30 -1.98 8.17
C PHE A 131 -18.55 -2.22 6.85
N GLY A 132 -18.25 -1.17 6.08
CA GLY A 132 -17.62 -1.33 4.77
C GLY A 132 -16.31 -2.12 4.78
N LEU A 133 -15.44 -1.88 5.77
CA LEU A 133 -14.16 -2.58 5.91
C LEU A 133 -14.31 -4.05 6.32
N PRO A 134 -15.02 -4.42 7.39
CA PRO A 134 -15.21 -5.83 7.73
C PRO A 134 -15.93 -6.60 6.62
N LEU A 135 -16.91 -6.01 5.94
CA LEU A 135 -17.56 -6.66 4.80
C LEU A 135 -16.61 -6.88 3.60
N ALA A 136 -15.65 -5.98 3.38
CA ALA A 136 -14.65 -6.17 2.33
C ALA A 136 -13.67 -7.31 2.68
N LEU A 137 -13.26 -7.40 3.95
CA LEU A 137 -12.38 -8.45 4.45
C LEU A 137 -13.07 -9.82 4.39
N LEU A 138 -14.34 -9.92 4.78
CA LEU A 138 -15.11 -11.17 4.69
C LEU A 138 -15.22 -11.68 3.25
N GLY A 139 -15.61 -10.83 2.30
CA GLY A 139 -15.68 -11.22 0.89
C GLY A 139 -14.33 -11.68 0.32
N ARG A 140 -13.22 -11.05 0.76
CA ARG A 140 -11.88 -11.48 0.39
C ARG A 140 -11.49 -12.82 1.04
N ALA A 141 -11.81 -13.02 2.31
CA ALA A 141 -11.57 -14.27 3.03
C ALA A 141 -12.31 -15.45 2.39
N GLU A 142 -13.59 -15.28 2.05
CA GLU A 142 -14.37 -16.29 1.33
C GLU A 142 -13.73 -16.64 -0.03
N THR A 143 -13.24 -15.63 -0.75
CA THR A 143 -12.54 -15.84 -2.03
C THR A 143 -11.21 -16.58 -1.83
N PHE A 144 -10.48 -16.29 -0.75
CA PHE A 144 -9.26 -17.05 -0.39
C PHE A 144 -9.58 -18.50 -0.04
N LEU A 145 -10.67 -18.77 0.68
CA LEU A 145 -11.12 -20.13 0.99
C LEU A 145 -11.45 -20.89 -0.31
N ALA A 146 -12.17 -20.27 -1.24
CA ALA A 146 -12.47 -20.85 -2.55
C ALA A 146 -11.21 -21.21 -3.37
N LEU A 147 -10.10 -20.50 -3.13
CA LEU A 147 -8.79 -20.74 -3.74
C LEU A 147 -7.87 -21.65 -2.91
N ASN A 148 -8.37 -22.24 -1.82
CA ASN A 148 -7.59 -23.04 -0.85
C ASN A 148 -6.43 -22.27 -0.17
N GLN A 149 -6.52 -20.94 -0.10
CA GLN A 149 -5.54 -20.06 0.54
C GLN A 149 -5.90 -19.79 2.01
N HIS A 150 -6.00 -20.86 2.79
CA HIS A 150 -6.52 -20.86 4.17
C HIS A 150 -5.81 -19.88 5.11
N GLN A 151 -4.48 -19.77 5.03
CA GLN A 151 -3.72 -18.86 5.90
C GLN A 151 -4.07 -17.39 5.65
N LEU A 152 -4.28 -16.99 4.39
CA LEU A 152 -4.67 -15.63 4.04
C LEU A 152 -6.11 -15.34 4.45
N ALA A 153 -7.00 -16.34 4.31
CA ALA A 153 -8.37 -16.22 4.80
C ALA A 153 -8.41 -16.02 6.33
N LEU A 154 -7.64 -16.80 7.09
CA LEU A 154 -7.56 -16.67 8.55
C LEU A 154 -7.04 -15.30 8.98
N GLN A 155 -6.08 -14.73 8.25
CA GLN A 155 -5.57 -13.39 8.52
C GLN A 155 -6.65 -12.30 8.32
N ASP A 156 -7.46 -12.41 7.26
CA ASP A 156 -8.59 -11.49 7.04
C ASP A 156 -9.66 -11.65 8.13
N LEU A 157 -9.97 -12.88 8.53
CA LEU A 157 -10.93 -13.17 9.60
C LEU A 157 -10.46 -12.65 10.97
N SER A 158 -9.16 -12.78 11.29
CA SER A 158 -8.63 -12.24 12.55
C SER A 158 -8.74 -10.72 12.61
N PHE A 159 -8.53 -10.01 11.49
CA PHE A 159 -8.75 -8.57 11.45
C PHE A 159 -10.21 -8.21 11.68
N VAL A 160 -11.16 -8.98 11.14
CA VAL A 160 -12.60 -8.76 11.39
C VAL A 160 -12.93 -8.96 12.88
N GLU A 161 -12.41 -10.02 13.50
CA GLU A 161 -12.59 -10.29 14.93
C GLU A 161 -12.01 -9.16 15.81
N GLU A 162 -10.83 -8.65 15.47
CA GLU A 162 -10.22 -7.52 16.19
C GLU A 162 -11.07 -6.24 16.11
N MET A 163 -11.76 -6.05 14.99
CA MET A 163 -12.65 -4.91 14.76
C MET A 163 -13.98 -5.02 15.51
N ASP A 164 -14.48 -6.24 15.74
CA ASP A 164 -15.72 -6.51 16.47
C ASP A 164 -15.66 -6.03 17.95
N ARG A 165 -14.44 -6.00 18.51
CA ARG A 165 -14.20 -5.38 19.82
C ARG A 165 -14.49 -3.86 19.86
N HIS A 166 -14.59 -3.23 18.70
CA HIS A 166 -14.82 -1.78 18.54
C HIS A 166 -16.21 -1.44 17.96
N LEU A 167 -17.08 -2.44 17.75
CA LEU A 167 -18.43 -2.22 17.28
C LEU A 167 -19.35 -1.77 18.43
N PRO A 168 -20.32 -0.85 18.19
CA PRO A 168 -21.31 -0.47 19.18
C PRO A 168 -22.07 -1.69 19.71
N ASN A 169 -22.37 -1.72 21.01
CA ASN A 169 -23.05 -2.85 21.67
C ASN A 169 -24.41 -3.21 21.03
N GLU A 170 -25.05 -2.27 20.34
CA GLU A 170 -26.32 -2.49 19.62
C GLU A 170 -26.20 -3.44 18.42
N LEU A 171 -24.98 -3.86 18.09
CA LEU A 171 -24.63 -4.67 16.91
C LEU A 171 -23.85 -5.94 17.27
N ARG A 172 -23.68 -6.23 18.56
CA ARG A 172 -23.20 -7.52 19.08
C ARG A 172 -24.34 -8.50 19.32
#